data_AF-A0A0M8REX5-F1
#
_entry.id   AF-A0A0M8REX5-F1
#
_cell.length_a   1.000
_cell.length_b   1.000
_cell.length_c   1.000
_cell.angle_alpha   90.00
_cell.angle_beta   90.00
_cell.angle_gamma   90.00
#
_symmetry.space_group_name_H-M   'P 1'
#
loop_
_entity.id
_entity.type
_entity.pdbx_description
1 polymer ?
#
loop_
_entity_poly.entity_id
_entity_poly.type
_entity_poly.pdbx_seq_one_letter_code
_entity_poly.pdbx_strand_id
1 'polypeptide(L)'
;MWEDHLRALFPDGFRGVDFDGVDLVLLDADVAGLVQRELKGGLDDSGIAYLWGCIADLDKIIPLINEEYCVSYFMRLRTMAQAAAAPYIPTAS
;
A
#
# COMPACT_ATOMS: atom_id res chain seq x y z
N MET A 1 -3.10 -13.65 3.23
CA MET A 1 -3.27 -12.22 2.87
C MET A 1 -2.05 -11.66 2.16
N TRP A 2 -0.88 -11.60 2.82
CA TRP A 2 0.39 -11.18 2.22
C TRP A 2 0.87 -12.12 1.11
N GLU A 3 0.93 -13.42 1.39
CA GLU A 3 1.36 -14.43 0.40
C GLU A 3 0.41 -14.53 -0.81
N ASP A 4 -0.88 -14.26 -0.60
CA ASP A 4 -1.88 -14.25 -1.69
C ASP A 4 -1.68 -13.03 -2.59
N HIS A 5 -1.32 -11.89 -2.01
CA HIS A 5 -1.03 -10.67 -2.76
C HIS A 5 0.26 -10.80 -3.58
N LEU A 6 1.31 -11.42 -3.03
CA LEU A 6 2.54 -11.72 -3.79
C LEU A 6 2.32 -12.61 -5.02
N ARG A 7 1.23 -13.40 -5.03
CA ARG A 7 0.85 -14.26 -6.17
C ARG A 7 -0.14 -13.58 -7.11
N ALA A 8 -0.74 -12.46 -6.72
CA ALA A 8 -1.68 -11.74 -7.56
C ALA A 8 -0.92 -11.02 -8.68
N LEU A 9 -1.50 -11.01 -9.88
CA LEU A 9 -0.96 -10.22 -10.98
C LEU A 9 -1.24 -8.74 -10.69
N PHE A 10 -0.24 -7.90 -10.88
CA PHE A 10 -0.46 -6.45 -10.88
C PHE A 10 -1.46 -6.10 -11.99
N PRO A 11 -2.48 -5.26 -11.73
CA PRO A 11 -3.51 -4.99 -12.72
C PRO A 11 -2.95 -4.33 -14.00
N ASP A 12 -3.13 -4.99 -15.15
CA ASP A 12 -2.53 -4.56 -16.42
C ASP A 12 -2.98 -3.16 -16.86
N GLY A 13 -4.20 -2.73 -16.49
CA GLY A 13 -4.77 -1.42 -16.83
C GLY A 13 -4.10 -0.22 -16.17
N PHE A 14 -3.18 -0.44 -15.22
CA PHE A 14 -2.55 0.62 -14.43
C PHE A 14 -1.02 0.69 -14.58
N ARG A 15 -0.42 -0.11 -15.48
CA ARG A 15 1.00 0.04 -15.81
C ARG A 15 1.24 1.38 -16.53
N GLY A 16 2.03 2.25 -15.91
CA GLY A 16 2.36 3.57 -16.46
C GLY A 16 1.21 4.59 -16.40
N VAL A 17 0.19 4.32 -15.58
CA VAL A 17 -0.90 5.26 -15.33
C VAL A 17 -0.56 6.06 -14.07
N ASP A 18 -0.33 7.36 -14.25
CA ASP A 18 -0.38 8.33 -13.17
C ASP A 18 -1.85 8.54 -12.80
N PHE A 19 -2.20 8.21 -11.56
CA PHE A 19 -3.54 8.36 -11.04
C PHE A 19 -3.57 9.47 -9.99
N ASP A 20 -3.94 10.68 -10.41
CA ASP A 20 -3.96 11.87 -9.54
C ASP A 20 -2.58 12.16 -8.88
N GLY A 21 -1.52 12.12 -9.68
CA GLY A 21 -0.13 12.33 -9.27
C GLY A 21 0.54 11.10 -8.66
N VAL A 22 -0.15 9.96 -8.59
CA VAL A 22 0.34 8.73 -7.94
C VAL A 22 0.71 7.70 -8.99
N ASP A 23 1.98 7.28 -9.00
CA ASP A 23 2.42 6.11 -9.76
C ASP A 23 2.04 4.84 -8.99
N LEU A 24 1.05 4.11 -9.51
CA LEU A 24 0.50 2.93 -8.84
C LEU A 24 1.45 1.74 -8.84
N VAL A 25 2.41 1.68 -9.78
CA VAL A 25 3.44 0.63 -9.78
C VAL A 25 4.46 0.93 -8.70
N LEU A 26 4.87 2.19 -8.55
CA LEU A 26 5.78 2.60 -7.48
C LEU A 26 5.14 2.43 -6.10
N LEU A 27 3.88 2.86 -5.95
CA LEU A 27 3.12 2.72 -4.71
C LEU A 27 3.00 1.25 -4.27
N ASP A 28 2.71 0.34 -5.20
CA ASP A 28 2.66 -1.10 -4.92
C ASP A 28 4.02 -1.64 -4.44
N ALA A 29 5.09 -1.33 -5.17
CA ALA A 29 6.44 -1.74 -4.81
C ALA A 29 6.89 -1.18 -3.45
N ASP A 30 6.56 0.07 -3.15
CA ASP A 30 6.91 0.74 -1.90
C ASP A 30 6.18 0.11 -0.72
N VAL A 31 4.87 -0.11 -0.82
CA VAL A 31 4.11 -0.79 0.23
C VAL A 31 4.63 -2.21 0.43
N ALA A 32 4.89 -2.95 -0.65
CA ALA A 32 5.42 -4.30 -0.57
C ALA A 32 6.79 -4.34 0.14
N GLY A 33 7.67 -3.38 -0.19
CA GLY A 33 8.98 -3.23 0.43
C GLY A 33 8.89 -2.90 1.93
N LEU A 34 8.02 -1.97 2.30
CA LEU A 34 7.80 -1.56 3.69
C LEU A 34 7.18 -2.67 4.53
N VAL A 35 6.14 -3.33 4.03
CA VAL A 35 5.51 -4.49 4.69
C VAL A 35 6.53 -5.61 4.90
N GLN A 36 7.36 -5.89 3.90
CA GLN A 36 8.39 -6.92 4.03
C GLN A 36 9.46 -6.53 5.07
N ARG A 37 9.88 -5.26 5.13
CA ARG A 37 10.82 -4.77 6.14
C ARG A 37 10.24 -4.90 7.54
N GLU A 38 8.98 -4.48 7.72
CA GLU A 38 8.25 -4.62 8.98
C GLU A 38 8.26 -6.08 9.47
N LEU A 39 7.86 -7.02 8.60
CA LEU A 39 7.84 -8.45 8.90
C LEU A 39 9.22 -9.04 9.25
N LYS A 40 10.32 -8.40 8.82
CA LYS A 40 11.69 -8.88 9.04
C LYS A 40 12.35 -8.28 10.28
N GLY A 41 11.84 -7.21 10.84
CA GLY A 41 12.47 -6.58 12.01
C GLY A 41 12.04 -5.15 12.33
N GLY A 42 10.92 -4.68 11.79
CA GLY A 42 10.42 -3.34 12.05
C GLY A 42 10.83 -2.28 11.03
N LEU A 43 10.27 -1.08 11.19
CA LEU A 43 10.56 0.11 10.42
C LEU A 43 11.23 1.17 11.29
N ASP A 44 12.12 1.96 10.68
CA ASP A 44 12.66 3.18 11.26
C ASP A 44 11.67 4.35 11.08
N ASP A 45 11.89 5.48 11.76
CA ASP A 45 10.99 6.64 11.69
C ASP A 45 10.71 7.10 10.25
N SER A 46 11.72 7.02 9.37
CA SER A 46 11.57 7.36 7.96
C SER A 46 10.66 6.36 7.22
N GLY A 47 10.82 5.06 7.48
CA GLY A 47 9.97 4.01 6.94
C GLY A 47 8.54 4.08 7.47
N ILE A 48 8.35 4.42 8.75
CA ILE A 48 7.03 4.62 9.36
C ILE A 48 6.32 5.80 8.68
N ALA A 49 7.00 6.95 8.55
CA ALA A 49 6.44 8.12 7.87
C ALA A 49 6.09 7.81 6.41
N TYR A 50 6.96 7.08 5.72
CA TYR A 50 6.72 6.69 4.32
C TYR A 50 5.53 5.74 4.18
N LEU A 51 5.38 4.77 5.09
CA LEU A 51 4.24 3.85 5.12
C LEU A 51 2.91 4.59 5.31
N TRP A 52 2.87 5.60 6.19
CA TRP A 52 1.68 6.44 6.37
C TRP A 52 1.36 7.27 5.12
N GLY A 53 2.38 7.76 4.40
CA GLY A 53 2.22 8.39 3.09
C GLY A 53 1.55 7.46 2.08
N CYS A 54 2.06 6.22 1.95
CA CYS A 54 1.47 5.22 1.06
C CYS A 54 0.01 4.89 1.41
N ILE A 55 -0.33 4.82 2.71
CA ILE A 55 -1.72 4.61 3.14
C ILE A 55 -2.62 5.77 2.70
N ALA A 56 -2.14 7.01 2.83
CA ALA A 56 -2.88 8.19 2.40
C ALA A 56 -3.09 8.23 0.87
N ASP A 57 -2.07 7.85 0.09
CA ASP A 57 -2.20 7.73 -1.36
C ASP A 57 -3.20 6.63 -1.75
N LEU A 58 -3.20 5.49 -1.05
CA LEU A 58 -4.20 4.44 -1.26
C LEU A 58 -5.62 4.91 -0.91
N ASP A 59 -5.78 5.64 0.19
CA ASP A 59 -7.06 6.26 0.57
C ASP A 59 -7.58 7.24 -0.48
N LYS A 60 -6.67 7.95 -1.14
CA LYS A 60 -6.97 8.90 -2.21
C LYS A 60 -7.39 8.22 -3.51
N ILE A 61 -6.66 7.18 -3.96
CA ILE A 61 -6.85 6.58 -5.28
C ILE A 61 -7.97 5.53 -5.31
N ILE A 62 -8.19 4.75 -4.25
CA ILE A 62 -9.18 3.66 -4.24
C ILE A 62 -10.60 4.14 -4.63
N PRO A 63 -11.13 5.27 -4.11
CA PRO A 63 -12.46 5.76 -4.47
C PRO A 63 -12.62 6.17 -5.95
N LEU A 64 -11.51 6.34 -6.67
CA LEU A 64 -11.49 6.84 -8.04
C LEU A 64 -11.37 5.71 -9.08
N ILE A 65 -11.10 4.47 -8.64
CA ILE A 65 -10.99 3.29 -9.50
C ILE A 65 -12.38 2.73 -9.81
N ASN A 66 -12.68 2.58 -11.10
CA ASN A 66 -13.98 2.07 -11.57
C ASN A 66 -13.98 0.58 -11.92
N GLU A 67 -12.83 -0.09 -11.86
CA GLU A 67 -12.70 -1.52 -12.15
C GLU A 67 -12.67 -2.35 -10.86
N GLU A 68 -13.62 -3.28 -10.70
CA GLU A 68 -13.81 -4.08 -9.48
C GLU A 68 -12.57 -4.86 -9.03
N TYR A 69 -11.84 -5.45 -9.99
CA TYR A 69 -10.60 -6.19 -9.70
C TYR A 69 -9.54 -5.25 -9.12
N CYS A 70 -9.38 -4.08 -9.71
CA CYS A 70 -8.40 -3.08 -9.27
C CYS A 70 -8.74 -2.50 -7.90
N VAL A 71 -10.02 -2.17 -7.66
CA VAL A 71 -10.48 -1.78 -6.31
C VAL A 71 -10.12 -2.86 -5.30
N SER A 72 -10.43 -4.12 -5.60
CA SER A 72 -10.14 -5.26 -4.72
C SER A 72 -8.64 -5.47 -4.47
N TYR A 73 -7.81 -5.21 -5.48
CA TYR A 73 -6.36 -5.31 -5.39
C TYR A 73 -5.80 -4.23 -4.45
N PHE A 74 -6.09 -2.96 -4.70
CA PHE A 74 -5.57 -1.84 -3.91
C PHE A 74 -6.17 -1.78 -2.50
N MET A 75 -7.43 -2.22 -2.30
CA MET A 75 -7.98 -2.41 -0.95
C MET A 75 -7.21 -3.45 -0.13
N ARG A 76 -6.74 -4.52 -0.77
CA ARG A 76 -5.92 -5.55 -0.11
C ARG A 76 -4.54 -4.98 0.24
N LEU A 77 -3.93 -4.24 -0.68
CA LEU A 77 -2.67 -3.54 -0.44
C LEU A 77 -2.78 -2.58 0.75
N ARG A 78 -3.85 -1.78 0.79
CA ARG A 78 -4.16 -0.88 1.92
C ARG A 78 -4.29 -1.61 3.24
N THR A 79 -5.04 -2.72 3.27
CA THR A 79 -5.21 -3.50 4.51
C THR A 79 -3.88 -4.01 5.05
N MET A 80 -2.96 -4.44 4.17
CA MET A 80 -1.64 -4.91 4.58
C MET A 80 -0.76 -3.76 5.07
N ALA A 81 -0.79 -2.60 4.39
CA ALA A 81 -0.10 -1.40 4.84
C ALA A 81 -0.58 -0.98 6.25
N GLN A 82 -1.89 -1.01 6.49
CA GLN A 82 -2.47 -0.71 7.80
C GLN A 82 -2.06 -1.73 8.87
N ALA A 83 -1.99 -3.02 8.53
CA ALA A 83 -1.50 -4.04 9.45
C ALA A 83 -0.02 -3.81 9.81
N ALA A 84 0.82 -3.41 8.85
CA ALA A 84 2.21 -3.05 9.09
C ALA A 84 2.37 -1.75 9.88
N ALA A 85 1.42 -0.81 9.76
CA ALA A 85 1.42 0.46 10.49
C ALA A 85 0.87 0.34 11.92
N ALA A 86 0.13 -0.74 12.24
CA ALA A 86 -0.55 -0.92 13.51
C ALA A 86 0.36 -0.78 14.76
N PRO A 87 1.63 -1.26 14.75
CA PRO A 87 2.54 -1.05 15.88
C PRO A 87 2.92 0.42 16.12
N TYR A 88 2.75 1.28 15.12
CA TYR A 88 3.22 2.67 15.08
C TYR A 88 2.09 3.70 15.17
N ILE A 89 0.88 3.25 15.54
CA ILE A 89 -0.22 4.18 15.79
C ILE A 89 0.20 5.08 16.97
N PRO A 90 0.25 6.42 16.79
CA PRO A 90 0.54 7.32 17.89
C PRO A 90 -0.49 7.06 18.99
N THR A 91 -0.04 6.59 20.15
CA THR A 91 -0.91 6.52 21.31
C THR A 91 -1.31 7.96 21.62
N ALA A 92 -2.61 8.25 21.54
CA ALA A 92 -3.15 9.55 21.91
C ALA A 92 -2.64 9.87 23.32
N SER A 93 -1.73 10.84 23.39
CA SER A 93 -1.19 11.38 24.64
C SER A 93 -2.15 12.39 25.24
#